data_AF-A0A3R7BV54-F1
#
_entry.id   AF-A0A3R7BV54-F1
#
_cell.length_a   1.000
_cell.length_b   1.000
_cell.length_c   1.000
_cell.angle_alpha   90.00
_cell.angle_beta   90.00
_cell.angle_gamma   90.00
#
_symmetry.space_group_name_H-M   'P 1'
#
loop_
_entity.id
_entity.type
_entity.pdbx_description
1 polymer ?
#
loop_
_entity_poly.entity_id
_entity_poly.type
_entity_poly.pdbx_seq_one_letter_code
_entity_poly.pdbx_strand_id
1 'polypeptide(L)'
;VDGSVPAEGSRKTPAAIEMFLGVAGVLKPPSLLHGVVRGWLDQVTMLLRTASNMFHLGHLHGMSAAFCHLDLTSDPNSPLPPLSTRLASAFPPDIDALVDPFTAQDDSKLHAVTMMLSHVRDVFPIYASSNHDGHGVDVLFRTDTTPATRDAYFLHMPLLEQDLFTLLLLVISGLQDTSDMLWAIRTFCSLHLVQVLLQCMRPLDIPHDIAAIDEDAAVPETSPYAALRAYLVALSAGHVSTSPAAPSGALLHYLVEANYTEFLRKATLLARALFRGWTNTDAAAQYLNFVSNLHMTTDLSQLCTQLGVPSPSSLLTDQSWWSGPIAHYIPQVDMDKLPPLSFLVKRNAVWAAHVPVVALAPLYTDLYTSTAASAVCPTTGLVQEAPAICLVCGAVVCGGSDCCKPNLRGACSQHVVACNMGHGAFFLTKQCQMLLVSSGGRASFFASPYVDEFGEEDHHVRRGRPLFLRPKRYMALMHLVWSHGIATEVSKNRRTSEQYIRPYFY
;
A
#
# COMPACT_ATOMS: atom_id res chain seq x y z
N VAL A 1 3.22 -31.45 -2.87
CA VAL A 1 4.55 -31.47 -3.53
C VAL A 1 4.57 -30.50 -4.69
N ASP A 2 3.46 -30.34 -5.42
CA ASP A 2 3.22 -29.12 -6.19
C ASP A 2 2.57 -28.09 -5.27
N GLY A 3 3.08 -26.86 -5.24
CA GLY A 3 2.51 -25.72 -4.49
C GLY A 3 1.17 -25.22 -5.06
N SER A 4 0.34 -26.13 -5.55
CA SER A 4 -0.95 -25.82 -6.15
C SER A 4 -1.90 -25.27 -5.09
N VAL A 5 -2.59 -24.20 -5.47
CA VAL A 5 -3.85 -23.75 -4.84
C VAL A 5 -4.68 -24.99 -4.48
N PRO A 6 -5.15 -25.14 -3.23
CA PRO A 6 -5.88 -26.33 -2.82
C PRO A 6 -7.05 -26.57 -3.76
N ALA A 7 -6.93 -27.68 -4.51
CA ALA A 7 -7.87 -28.10 -5.53
C ALA A 7 -9.00 -28.89 -4.87
N GLU A 8 -9.82 -28.20 -4.07
CA GLU A 8 -11.09 -28.76 -3.59
C GLU A 8 -12.19 -27.70 -3.41
N GLY A 9 -12.20 -26.70 -4.29
CA GLY A 9 -13.31 -25.76 -4.45
C GLY A 9 -13.58 -25.52 -5.92
N SER A 10 -14.56 -26.24 -6.48
CA SER A 10 -15.27 -26.01 -7.75
C SER A 10 -14.58 -25.09 -8.77
N ARG A 11 -14.17 -25.61 -9.95
CA ARG A 11 -13.83 -24.79 -11.14
C ARG A 11 -15.00 -23.94 -11.66
N LYS A 12 -16.19 -24.08 -11.10
CA LYS A 12 -17.30 -23.15 -11.32
C LYS A 12 -17.20 -22.06 -10.26
N THR A 13 -17.19 -20.81 -10.72
CA THR A 13 -17.70 -19.66 -9.98
C THR A 13 -18.81 -20.15 -9.05
N PRO A 14 -18.70 -19.98 -7.73
CA PRO A 14 -19.83 -20.21 -6.85
C PRO A 14 -21.02 -19.43 -7.47
N ALA A 15 -22.18 -20.08 -7.65
CA ALA A 15 -23.39 -19.42 -8.17
C ALA A 15 -23.65 -18.09 -7.43
N ALA A 16 -23.20 -18.06 -6.18
CA ALA A 16 -23.03 -16.95 -5.29
C ALA A 16 -22.34 -15.68 -5.86
N ILE A 17 -21.20 -15.81 -6.52
CA ILE A 17 -20.44 -14.66 -7.04
C ILE A 17 -21.01 -14.19 -8.38
N GLU A 18 -21.43 -15.11 -9.26
CA GLU A 18 -22.20 -14.77 -10.46
C GLU A 18 -23.48 -14.00 -10.10
N MET A 19 -24.03 -14.27 -8.92
CA MET A 19 -25.21 -13.63 -8.39
C MET A 19 -24.94 -12.32 -7.64
N PHE A 20 -23.82 -12.22 -6.90
CA PHE A 20 -23.31 -10.94 -6.37
C PHE A 20 -23.11 -9.94 -7.50
N LEU A 21 -22.55 -10.42 -8.61
CA LEU A 21 -22.26 -9.66 -9.83
C LEU A 21 -23.47 -9.47 -10.75
N GLY A 22 -24.43 -10.40 -10.77
CA GLY A 22 -25.61 -10.37 -11.63
C GLY A 22 -26.86 -9.73 -11.02
N VAL A 23 -26.93 -9.57 -9.69
CA VAL A 23 -28.15 -9.17 -8.95
C VAL A 23 -27.97 -7.90 -8.12
N ALA A 24 -26.91 -7.12 -8.32
CA ALA A 24 -26.84 -5.73 -7.85
C ALA A 24 -27.78 -4.79 -8.64
N GLY A 25 -28.88 -5.32 -9.14
CA GLY A 25 -29.93 -4.61 -9.84
C GLY A 25 -30.99 -4.14 -8.87
N VAL A 26 -31.21 -2.82 -8.92
CA VAL A 26 -32.30 -2.04 -8.31
C VAL A 26 -32.04 -1.63 -6.86
N LEU A 27 -31.87 -0.31 -6.63
CA LEU A 27 -32.67 0.44 -5.64
C LEU A 27 -32.42 1.97 -5.63
N LYS A 28 -33.46 2.68 -5.18
CA LYS A 28 -33.56 4.12 -4.92
C LYS A 28 -32.73 4.53 -3.69
N PRO A 29 -32.34 5.81 -3.56
CA PRO A 29 -31.60 6.29 -2.39
C PRO A 29 -32.41 6.15 -1.09
N PRO A 30 -31.82 5.69 0.03
CA PRO A 30 -32.49 5.60 1.30
C PRO A 30 -32.54 6.99 1.94
N SER A 31 -33.68 7.66 1.84
CA SER A 31 -33.91 8.98 2.44
C SER A 31 -34.18 8.95 3.95
N LEU A 32 -34.00 7.82 4.65
CA LEU A 32 -34.44 7.65 6.05
C LEU A 32 -33.54 6.70 6.87
N LEU A 33 -32.24 7.01 7.06
CA LEU A 33 -31.44 6.38 8.11
C LEU A 33 -31.43 7.27 9.36
N HIS A 34 -32.07 6.81 10.44
CA HIS A 34 -32.11 7.48 11.75
C HIS A 34 -30.72 7.53 12.40
N GLY A 35 -30.46 8.56 13.24
CA GLY A 35 -29.13 8.92 13.77
C GLY A 35 -28.34 7.83 14.52
N VAL A 36 -28.98 6.76 15.00
CA VAL A 36 -28.29 5.61 15.60
C VAL A 36 -27.53 4.80 14.54
N VAL A 37 -28.10 4.60 13.35
CA VAL A 37 -27.46 3.85 12.25
C VAL A 37 -26.21 4.56 11.73
N ARG A 38 -26.21 5.91 11.79
CA ARG A 38 -25.07 6.73 11.35
C ARG A 38 -23.83 6.56 12.25
N GLY A 39 -24.01 6.43 13.56
CA GLY A 39 -22.90 6.29 14.52
C GLY A 39 -22.13 4.97 14.40
N TRP A 40 -22.82 3.86 14.10
CA TRP A 40 -22.18 2.55 13.89
C TRP A 40 -21.43 2.49 12.56
N LEU A 41 -22.02 3.05 11.50
CA LEU A 41 -21.42 3.12 10.18
C LEU A 41 -20.05 3.82 10.25
N ASP A 42 -19.97 4.96 10.95
CA ASP A 42 -18.72 5.70 11.12
C ASP A 42 -17.63 4.88 11.81
N GLN A 43 -17.98 4.07 12.82
CA GLN A 43 -17.02 3.20 13.53
C GLN A 43 -16.53 2.06 12.64
N VAL A 44 -17.43 1.37 11.92
CA VAL A 44 -17.08 0.30 10.99
C VAL A 44 -16.23 0.83 9.84
N THR A 45 -16.60 1.99 9.27
CA THR A 45 -15.81 2.65 8.23
C THR A 45 -14.42 3.04 8.73
N MET A 46 -14.30 3.55 9.96
CA MET A 46 -12.98 3.86 10.56
C MET A 46 -12.13 2.60 10.74
N LEU A 47 -12.70 1.51 11.24
CA LEU A 47 -12.01 0.22 11.40
C LEU A 47 -11.54 -0.34 10.06
N LEU A 48 -12.42 -0.39 9.06
CA LEU A 48 -12.11 -0.87 7.71
C LEU A 48 -11.02 -0.02 7.04
N ARG A 49 -11.12 1.32 7.13
CA ARG A 49 -10.10 2.23 6.61
C ARG A 49 -8.76 2.02 7.31
N THR A 50 -8.76 1.81 8.62
CA THR A 50 -7.53 1.54 9.39
C THR A 50 -6.89 0.24 8.94
N ALA A 51 -7.68 -0.84 8.80
CA ALA A 51 -7.19 -2.12 8.31
C ALA A 51 -6.67 -2.02 6.86
N SER A 52 -7.42 -1.38 5.96
CA SER A 52 -7.02 -1.13 4.57
C SER A 52 -5.68 -0.39 4.49
N ASN A 53 -5.51 0.67 5.29
CA ASN A 53 -4.25 1.41 5.38
C ASN A 53 -3.08 0.54 5.86
N MET A 54 -3.31 -0.41 6.78
CA MET A 54 -2.25 -1.32 7.23
C MET A 54 -1.75 -2.24 6.12
N PHE A 55 -2.65 -2.80 5.30
CA PHE A 55 -2.25 -3.61 4.14
C PHE A 55 -1.59 -2.77 3.04
N HIS A 56 -2.09 -1.55 2.81
CA HIS A 56 -1.49 -0.61 1.86
C HIS A 56 -0.06 -0.23 2.26
N LEU A 57 0.16 0.19 3.51
CA LEU A 57 1.50 0.47 4.03
C LEU A 57 2.41 -0.76 4.01
N GLY A 58 1.85 -1.93 4.31
CA GLY A 58 2.56 -3.20 4.26
C GLY A 58 3.14 -3.48 2.87
N HIS A 59 2.35 -3.30 1.82
CA HIS A 59 2.85 -3.42 0.45
C HIS A 59 3.91 -2.35 0.12
N LEU A 60 3.66 -1.09 0.48
CA LEU A 60 4.57 0.01 0.16
C LEU A 60 5.94 -0.14 0.84
N HIS A 61 6.04 -0.83 1.98
CA HIS A 61 7.31 -1.06 2.67
C HIS A 61 8.36 -1.70 1.74
N GLY A 62 8.04 -2.85 1.13
CA GLY A 62 8.95 -3.54 0.23
C GLY A 62 9.26 -2.74 -1.04
N MET A 63 8.25 -2.06 -1.60
CA MET A 63 8.43 -1.19 -2.77
C MET A 63 9.39 -0.04 -2.50
N SER A 64 9.22 0.61 -1.34
CA SER A 64 10.04 1.75 -0.95
C SER A 64 11.49 1.31 -0.69
N ALA A 65 11.69 0.12 -0.14
CA ALA A 65 13.02 -0.48 0.02
C ALA A 65 13.68 -0.77 -1.34
N ALA A 66 12.96 -1.39 -2.27
CA ALA A 66 13.43 -1.66 -3.61
C ALA A 66 13.81 -0.38 -4.37
N PHE A 67 12.93 0.62 -4.40
CA PHE A 67 13.21 1.90 -5.06
C PHE A 67 14.34 2.67 -4.39
N CYS A 68 14.44 2.64 -3.06
CA CYS A 68 15.56 3.30 -2.41
C CYS A 68 16.89 2.59 -2.67
N HIS A 69 16.89 1.26 -2.79
CA HIS A 69 18.08 0.52 -3.20
C HIS A 69 18.51 0.92 -4.62
N LEU A 70 17.55 1.04 -5.55
CA LEU A 70 17.81 1.56 -6.91
C LEU A 70 18.39 2.97 -6.86
N ASP A 71 17.76 3.91 -6.16
CA ASP A 71 18.21 5.31 -6.06
C ASP A 71 19.62 5.42 -5.44
N LEU A 72 19.96 4.60 -4.44
CA LEU A 72 21.29 4.62 -3.79
C LEU A 72 22.40 3.97 -4.61
N THR A 73 22.05 3.07 -5.53
CA THR A 73 23.03 2.37 -6.39
C THR A 73 23.17 3.02 -7.75
N SER A 74 22.17 3.79 -8.19
CA SER A 74 22.24 4.60 -9.40
C SER A 74 23.20 5.78 -9.21
N ASP A 75 24.04 6.04 -10.21
CA ASP A 75 24.82 7.28 -10.26
C ASP A 75 23.84 8.45 -10.43
N PRO A 76 23.88 9.53 -9.62
CA PRO A 76 23.01 10.69 -9.79
C PRO A 76 23.06 11.33 -11.20
N ASN A 77 24.13 11.09 -11.97
CA ASN A 77 24.27 11.55 -13.35
C ASN A 77 23.89 10.49 -14.42
N SER A 78 23.46 9.30 -14.00
CA SER A 78 23.05 8.23 -14.92
C SER A 78 21.69 8.53 -15.58
N PRO A 79 21.44 8.02 -16.80
CA PRO A 79 20.11 8.09 -17.40
C PRO A 79 19.09 7.37 -16.51
N LEU A 80 17.83 7.83 -16.58
CA LEU A 80 16.73 7.22 -15.83
C LEU A 80 16.59 5.72 -16.15
N PRO A 81 16.18 4.91 -15.17
CA PRO A 81 15.92 3.49 -15.41
C PRO A 81 14.76 3.31 -16.41
N PRO A 82 14.70 2.14 -17.08
CA PRO A 82 13.65 1.86 -18.05
C PRO A 82 12.26 1.93 -17.41
N LEU A 83 11.25 2.16 -18.24
CA LEU A 83 9.86 2.36 -17.79
C LEU A 83 9.34 1.16 -16.96
N SER A 84 9.69 -0.07 -17.34
CA SER A 84 9.34 -1.29 -16.60
C SER A 84 9.86 -1.31 -15.16
N THR A 85 11.08 -0.80 -14.94
CA THR A 85 11.69 -0.67 -13.61
C THR A 85 11.08 0.53 -12.88
N ARG A 86 10.86 1.68 -13.52
CA ARG A 86 10.23 2.84 -12.87
C ARG A 86 8.82 2.55 -12.36
N LEU A 87 8.04 1.80 -13.14
CA LEU A 87 6.68 1.39 -12.80
C LEU A 87 6.60 0.04 -12.06
N ALA A 88 7.74 -0.52 -11.64
CA ALA A 88 7.81 -1.74 -10.84
C ALA A 88 6.99 -2.93 -11.40
N SER A 89 7.00 -3.08 -12.72
CA SER A 89 6.43 -4.23 -13.43
C SER A 89 7.42 -5.40 -13.46
N ALA A 90 8.72 -5.10 -13.54
CA ALA A 90 9.77 -6.12 -13.48
C ALA A 90 11.04 -5.56 -12.83
N PHE A 91 11.29 -5.93 -11.57
CA PHE A 91 12.56 -5.67 -10.91
C PHE A 91 13.58 -6.80 -11.17
N PRO A 92 14.89 -6.47 -11.16
CA PRO A 92 15.93 -7.49 -11.05
C PRO A 92 15.73 -8.35 -9.80
N PRO A 93 16.11 -9.64 -9.82
CA PRO A 93 15.79 -10.59 -8.75
C PRO A 93 16.31 -10.17 -7.37
N ASP A 94 17.49 -9.56 -7.31
CA ASP A 94 18.07 -9.07 -6.04
C ASP A 94 17.25 -7.94 -5.41
N ILE A 95 16.59 -7.14 -6.25
CA ILE A 95 15.77 -6.00 -5.83
C ILE A 95 14.33 -6.44 -5.58
N ASP A 96 13.83 -7.38 -6.37
CA ASP A 96 12.52 -7.98 -6.18
C ASP A 96 12.42 -8.73 -4.84
N ALA A 97 13.51 -9.35 -4.40
CA ALA A 97 13.60 -9.95 -3.06
C ALA A 97 13.35 -8.95 -1.91
N LEU A 98 13.56 -7.65 -2.13
CA LEU A 98 13.27 -6.61 -1.13
C LEU A 98 11.78 -6.25 -1.05
N VAL A 99 10.98 -6.66 -2.04
CA VAL A 99 9.54 -6.38 -2.12
C VAL A 99 8.75 -7.18 -1.08
N ASP A 100 9.29 -8.31 -0.61
CA ASP A 100 8.73 -9.10 0.50
C ASP A 100 9.61 -9.08 1.75
N PRO A 101 9.62 -7.99 2.54
CA PRO A 101 10.41 -7.90 3.76
C PRO A 101 9.75 -8.60 4.97
N PHE A 102 8.60 -9.25 4.80
CA PHE A 102 7.75 -9.64 5.93
C PHE A 102 8.31 -10.80 6.73
N THR A 103 8.44 -10.57 8.03
CA THR A 103 8.79 -11.61 8.99
C THR A 103 7.55 -12.31 9.54
N ALA A 104 7.73 -13.45 10.20
CA ALA A 104 6.63 -14.14 10.91
C ALA A 104 5.94 -13.24 11.96
N GLN A 105 6.65 -12.26 12.52
CA GLN A 105 6.09 -11.30 13.45
C GLN A 105 5.12 -10.34 12.74
N ASP A 106 5.44 -9.90 11.52
CA ASP A 106 4.59 -8.99 10.75
C ASP A 106 3.35 -9.69 10.23
N ASP A 107 3.48 -10.96 9.81
CA ASP A 107 2.33 -11.82 9.51
C ASP A 107 1.39 -11.96 10.71
N SER A 108 1.94 -12.09 11.93
CA SER A 108 1.15 -12.18 13.16
C SER A 108 0.37 -10.89 13.45
N LYS A 109 0.94 -9.71 13.15
CA LYS A 109 0.25 -8.42 13.27
C LYS A 109 -0.91 -8.32 12.28
N LEU A 110 -0.69 -8.68 11.01
CA LEU A 110 -1.73 -8.67 10.00
C LEU A 110 -2.86 -9.66 10.32
N HIS A 111 -2.52 -10.83 10.88
CA HIS A 111 -3.51 -11.79 11.35
C HIS A 111 -4.37 -11.22 12.50
N ALA A 112 -3.77 -10.50 13.45
CA ALA A 112 -4.53 -9.83 14.51
C ALA A 112 -5.54 -8.81 13.95
N VAL A 113 -5.19 -8.12 12.85
CA VAL A 113 -6.12 -7.23 12.13
C VAL A 113 -7.28 -8.03 11.53
N THR A 114 -7.02 -9.17 10.88
CA THR A 114 -8.11 -10.00 10.33
C THR A 114 -9.04 -10.55 11.42
N MET A 115 -8.49 -10.88 12.60
CA MET A 115 -9.29 -11.27 13.77
C MET A 115 -10.14 -10.11 14.31
N MET A 116 -9.60 -8.89 14.32
CA MET A 116 -10.40 -7.70 14.66
C MET A 116 -11.53 -7.49 13.65
N LEU A 117 -11.27 -7.73 12.36
CA LEU A 117 -12.27 -7.59 11.31
C LEU A 117 -13.40 -8.62 11.43
N SER A 118 -13.13 -9.87 11.85
CA SER A 118 -14.20 -10.88 12.01
C SER A 118 -15.25 -10.50 13.08
N HIS A 119 -14.87 -9.63 14.02
CA HIS A 119 -15.79 -9.06 15.01
C HIS A 119 -16.65 -7.91 14.47
N VAL A 120 -16.41 -7.40 13.26
CA VAL A 120 -17.27 -6.39 12.63
C VAL A 120 -18.70 -6.90 12.49
N ARG A 121 -18.89 -8.21 12.31
CA ARG A 121 -20.22 -8.84 12.29
C ARG A 121 -21.00 -8.62 13.60
N ASP A 122 -20.27 -8.63 14.73
CA ASP A 122 -20.87 -8.55 16.08
C ASP A 122 -21.30 -7.11 16.41
N VAL A 123 -20.83 -6.13 15.63
CA VAL A 123 -21.17 -4.71 15.73
C VAL A 123 -22.46 -4.37 14.97
N PHE A 124 -22.91 -5.22 14.04
CA PHE A 124 -24.17 -5.01 13.34
C PHE A 124 -25.37 -5.32 14.23
N PRO A 125 -26.29 -4.36 14.47
CA PRO A 125 -27.48 -4.63 15.24
C PRO A 125 -28.37 -5.62 14.49
N ILE A 126 -28.74 -6.72 15.16
CA ILE A 126 -29.64 -7.81 14.73
C ILE A 126 -31.05 -7.31 14.29
N TYR A 127 -31.32 -6.01 14.27
CA TYR A 127 -32.64 -5.42 14.03
C TYR A 127 -33.06 -5.35 12.55
N ALA A 128 -32.31 -5.93 11.61
CA ALA A 128 -32.68 -5.95 10.19
C ALA A 128 -32.56 -7.35 9.54
N SER A 129 -33.16 -8.37 10.14
CA SER A 129 -34.08 -9.26 9.41
C SER A 129 -34.58 -10.38 10.32
N SER A 130 -35.89 -10.62 10.31
CA SER A 130 -36.48 -11.89 10.73
C SER A 130 -36.12 -13.06 9.80
N ASN A 131 -35.12 -12.90 8.92
CA ASN A 131 -34.64 -13.89 7.96
C ASN A 131 -33.24 -14.36 8.35
N HIS A 132 -33.07 -14.77 9.60
CA HIS A 132 -32.05 -15.76 9.93
C HIS A 132 -32.52 -17.09 9.35
N ASP A 133 -32.12 -17.40 8.11
CA ASP A 133 -32.21 -18.78 7.63
C ASP A 133 -31.28 -19.65 8.47
N GLY A 134 -31.59 -20.95 8.57
CA GLY A 134 -31.04 -21.94 9.52
C GLY A 134 -29.52 -22.19 9.54
N HIS A 135 -28.72 -21.29 8.97
CA HIS A 135 -27.25 -21.27 8.95
C HIS A 135 -26.62 -20.08 9.69
N GLY A 136 -27.40 -19.15 10.26
CA GLY A 136 -26.91 -18.17 11.25
C GLY A 136 -25.96 -17.07 10.73
N VAL A 137 -25.92 -16.82 9.41
CA VAL A 137 -25.16 -15.72 8.78
C VAL A 137 -26.13 -14.69 8.19
N ASP A 138 -25.88 -13.40 8.43
CA ASP A 138 -26.68 -12.31 7.89
C ASP A 138 -26.64 -12.32 6.35
N VAL A 139 -27.82 -12.24 5.73
CA VAL A 139 -28.02 -12.28 4.28
C VAL A 139 -27.08 -11.30 3.60
N LEU A 140 -26.77 -10.15 4.22
CA LEU A 140 -25.82 -9.12 3.75
C LEU A 140 -24.46 -9.66 3.29
N PHE A 141 -23.96 -10.72 3.93
CA PHE A 141 -22.64 -11.32 3.68
C PHE A 141 -22.72 -12.65 2.91
N ARG A 142 -23.97 -13.12 2.74
CA ARG A 142 -24.52 -13.88 1.62
C ARG A 142 -23.88 -13.75 0.24
N THR A 143 -22.86 -14.52 -0.15
CA THR A 143 -22.55 -14.59 -1.59
C THR A 143 -23.65 -15.42 -2.29
N ASP A 144 -24.20 -16.45 -1.66
CA ASP A 144 -25.00 -17.56 -2.23
C ASP A 144 -26.52 -17.38 -2.30
N THR A 145 -27.07 -16.18 -2.08
CA THR A 145 -28.53 -15.90 -2.26
C THR A 145 -28.83 -14.65 -3.10
N THR A 146 -29.77 -14.73 -4.05
CA THR A 146 -30.33 -13.59 -4.82
C THR A 146 -31.17 -12.70 -3.90
N PRO A 147 -30.74 -11.48 -3.54
CA PRO A 147 -31.53 -10.60 -2.68
C PRO A 147 -32.38 -9.66 -3.55
N ALA A 148 -33.71 -9.79 -3.45
CA ALA A 148 -34.66 -8.95 -4.20
C ALA A 148 -34.67 -7.47 -3.77
N THR A 149 -34.03 -7.12 -2.66
CA THR A 149 -33.89 -5.75 -2.18
C THR A 149 -32.61 -5.66 -1.36
N ARG A 150 -31.58 -5.01 -1.89
CA ARG A 150 -30.40 -4.68 -1.09
C ARG A 150 -30.01 -3.24 -1.32
N ASP A 151 -30.26 -2.44 -0.30
CA ASP A 151 -29.63 -1.13 -0.03
C ASP A 151 -28.10 -1.26 0.20
N ALA A 152 -27.44 -2.26 -0.40
CA ALA A 152 -26.06 -2.69 -0.16
C ALA A 152 -25.00 -1.78 -0.79
N TYR A 153 -25.34 -0.51 -0.99
CA TYR A 153 -24.35 0.54 -1.09
C TYR A 153 -23.97 0.93 0.32
N PHE A 154 -23.09 0.15 0.95
CA PHE A 154 -22.51 0.45 2.27
C PHE A 154 -21.91 1.87 2.35
N LEU A 155 -21.73 2.54 1.20
CA LEU A 155 -21.20 3.90 1.05
C LEU A 155 -21.96 4.79 0.04
N HIS A 156 -23.18 4.41 -0.39
CA HIS A 156 -23.98 5.18 -1.38
C HIS A 156 -23.34 5.37 -2.79
N MET A 157 -22.41 4.50 -3.20
CA MET A 157 -21.63 4.63 -4.44
C MET A 157 -21.65 3.34 -5.28
N PRO A 158 -21.74 3.39 -6.63
CA PRO A 158 -21.58 2.23 -7.52
C PRO A 158 -20.36 1.36 -7.22
N LEU A 159 -20.43 0.05 -7.49
CA LEU A 159 -19.40 -0.94 -7.12
C LEU A 159 -17.98 -0.52 -7.58
N LEU A 160 -17.85 -0.09 -8.84
CA LEU A 160 -16.57 0.27 -9.45
C LEU A 160 -16.05 1.66 -8.99
N GLU A 161 -16.87 2.47 -8.33
CA GLU A 161 -16.44 3.75 -7.75
C GLU A 161 -15.91 3.60 -6.31
N GLN A 162 -16.11 2.44 -5.69
CA GLN A 162 -15.66 2.17 -4.33
C GLN A 162 -14.17 1.78 -4.29
N ASP A 163 -13.57 1.93 -3.11
CA ASP A 163 -12.31 1.27 -2.79
C ASP A 163 -12.56 -0.24 -2.66
N LEU A 164 -12.25 -0.96 -3.73
CA LEU A 164 -12.47 -2.41 -3.85
C LEU A 164 -11.70 -3.21 -2.80
N PHE A 165 -10.56 -2.71 -2.28
CA PHE A 165 -9.82 -3.44 -1.25
C PHE A 165 -10.52 -3.29 0.11
N THR A 166 -10.99 -2.09 0.44
CA THR A 166 -11.80 -1.86 1.64
C THR A 166 -13.11 -2.67 1.60
N LEU A 167 -13.76 -2.73 0.43
CA LEU A 167 -14.96 -3.56 0.24
C LEU A 167 -14.65 -5.06 0.36
N LEU A 168 -13.51 -5.52 -0.17
CA LEU A 168 -13.05 -6.90 0.00
C LEU A 168 -12.88 -7.26 1.49
N LEU A 169 -12.29 -6.38 2.30
CA LEU A 169 -12.16 -6.58 3.75
C LEU A 169 -13.53 -6.69 4.44
N LEU A 170 -14.50 -5.87 4.03
CA LEU A 170 -15.88 -5.95 4.54
C LEU A 170 -16.54 -7.27 4.15
N VAL A 171 -16.44 -7.70 2.88
CA VAL A 171 -17.00 -8.99 2.43
C VAL A 171 -16.38 -10.13 3.24
N ILE A 172 -15.05 -10.17 3.35
CA ILE A 172 -14.34 -11.22 4.10
C ILE A 172 -14.70 -11.22 5.58
N SER A 173 -14.96 -10.06 6.19
CA SER A 173 -15.37 -9.98 7.60
C SER A 173 -16.68 -10.74 7.91
N GLY A 174 -17.53 -10.96 6.90
CA GLY A 174 -18.78 -11.69 7.03
C GLY A 174 -18.73 -13.14 6.53
N LEU A 175 -17.66 -13.56 5.86
CA LEU A 175 -17.49 -14.94 5.38
C LEU A 175 -16.97 -15.86 6.48
N GLN A 176 -17.40 -17.12 6.47
CA GLN A 176 -16.92 -18.16 7.40
C GLN A 176 -15.98 -19.15 6.73
N ASP A 177 -16.30 -19.53 5.48
CA ASP A 177 -15.55 -20.54 4.74
C ASP A 177 -14.31 -19.95 4.05
N THR A 178 -13.17 -20.59 4.27
CA THR A 178 -11.88 -20.17 3.71
C THR A 178 -11.82 -20.28 2.19
N SER A 179 -12.57 -21.21 1.60
CA SER A 179 -12.75 -21.32 0.14
C SER A 179 -13.45 -20.09 -0.44
N ASP A 180 -14.47 -19.59 0.25
CA ASP A 180 -15.25 -18.43 -0.19
C ASP A 180 -14.45 -17.15 -0.07
N MET A 181 -13.63 -17.03 0.99
CA MET A 181 -12.68 -15.94 1.13
C MET A 181 -11.67 -15.91 -0.03
N LEU A 182 -11.14 -17.06 -0.45
CA LEU A 182 -10.21 -17.12 -1.58
C LEU A 182 -10.88 -16.74 -2.90
N TRP A 183 -12.14 -17.16 -3.09
CA TRP A 183 -12.93 -16.77 -4.24
C TRP A 183 -13.23 -15.27 -4.27
N ALA A 184 -13.60 -14.68 -3.13
CA ALA A 184 -13.78 -13.24 -3.00
C ALA A 184 -12.50 -12.49 -3.39
N ILE A 185 -11.34 -12.92 -2.88
CA ILE A 185 -10.04 -12.34 -3.26
C ILE A 185 -9.88 -12.34 -4.79
N ARG A 186 -10.12 -13.48 -5.46
CA ARG A 186 -9.97 -13.57 -6.92
C ARG A 186 -10.88 -12.65 -7.69
N THR A 187 -12.16 -12.60 -7.30
CA THR A 187 -13.15 -11.75 -7.96
C THR A 187 -12.79 -10.28 -7.81
N PHE A 188 -12.42 -9.86 -6.61
CA PHE A 188 -12.03 -8.47 -6.37
C PHE A 188 -10.73 -8.09 -7.09
N CYS A 189 -9.76 -9.01 -7.23
CA CYS A 189 -8.59 -8.79 -8.08
C CYS A 189 -9.01 -8.56 -9.55
N SER A 190 -9.88 -9.41 -10.11
CA SER A 190 -10.36 -9.23 -11.49
C SER A 190 -11.19 -7.94 -11.67
N LEU A 191 -12.03 -7.58 -10.69
CA LEU A 191 -12.77 -6.32 -10.68
C LEU A 191 -11.83 -5.11 -10.64
N HIS A 192 -10.74 -5.18 -9.87
CA HIS A 192 -9.77 -4.10 -9.79
C HIS A 192 -9.02 -3.91 -11.11
N LEU A 193 -8.71 -4.99 -11.85
CA LEU A 193 -8.16 -4.84 -13.19
C LEU A 193 -9.10 -4.04 -14.12
N VAL A 194 -10.42 -4.30 -14.03
CA VAL A 194 -11.41 -3.53 -14.79
C VAL A 194 -11.45 -2.07 -14.33
N GLN A 195 -11.43 -1.82 -13.03
CA GLN A 195 -11.37 -0.47 -12.46
C GLN A 195 -10.15 0.32 -12.99
N VAL A 196 -8.97 -0.32 -13.00
CA VAL A 196 -7.72 0.26 -13.54
C VAL A 196 -7.83 0.53 -15.04
N LEU A 197 -8.37 -0.42 -15.82
CA LEU A 197 -8.56 -0.26 -17.26
C LEU A 197 -9.54 0.87 -17.60
N LEU A 198 -10.63 1.03 -16.82
CA LEU A 198 -11.56 2.14 -16.96
C LEU A 198 -10.88 3.48 -16.67
N GLN A 199 -10.05 3.55 -15.62
CA GLN A 199 -9.31 4.78 -15.32
C GLN A 199 -8.30 5.13 -16.43
N CYS A 200 -7.70 4.12 -17.07
CA CYS A 200 -6.86 4.27 -18.26
C CYS A 200 -7.63 4.62 -19.57
N MET A 201 -8.94 4.85 -19.51
CA MET A 201 -9.71 5.43 -20.63
C MET A 201 -9.79 6.96 -20.56
N ARG A 202 -9.38 7.56 -19.43
CA ARG A 202 -9.42 8.99 -19.16
C ARG A 202 -8.03 9.62 -19.29
N PRO A 203 -7.94 10.95 -19.50
CA PRO A 203 -6.67 11.64 -19.32
C PRO A 203 -6.22 11.51 -17.87
N LEU A 204 -4.93 11.24 -17.67
CA LEU A 204 -4.30 11.22 -16.36
C LEU A 204 -3.60 12.56 -16.11
N ASP A 205 -3.38 12.91 -14.84
CA ASP A 205 -2.64 14.10 -14.43
C ASP A 205 -1.11 13.94 -14.65
N ILE A 206 -0.73 13.46 -15.84
CA ILE A 206 0.65 13.30 -16.29
C ILE A 206 0.91 14.38 -17.36
N PRO A 207 1.96 15.22 -17.21
CA PRO A 207 2.35 16.17 -18.23
C PRO A 207 2.54 15.51 -19.61
N HIS A 208 2.01 16.13 -20.67
CA HIS A 208 1.96 15.53 -22.01
C HIS A 208 3.34 15.24 -22.59
N ASP A 209 4.33 16.05 -22.25
CA ASP A 209 5.74 15.89 -22.62
C ASP A 209 6.36 14.64 -21.99
N ILE A 210 6.01 14.33 -20.73
CA ILE A 210 6.46 13.11 -20.05
C ILE A 210 5.75 11.89 -20.63
N ALA A 211 4.44 11.99 -20.85
CA ALA A 211 3.64 10.90 -21.38
C ALA A 211 4.13 10.46 -22.78
N ALA A 212 4.40 11.41 -23.69
CA ALA A 212 4.86 11.10 -25.04
C ALA A 212 6.18 10.32 -25.06
N ILE A 213 7.15 10.67 -24.20
CA ILE A 213 8.44 9.97 -24.09
C ILE A 213 8.23 8.50 -23.68
N ASP A 214 7.33 8.28 -22.71
CA ASP A 214 7.06 6.94 -22.16
C ASP A 214 6.13 6.11 -23.08
N GLU A 215 5.29 6.76 -23.90
CA GLU A 215 4.43 6.10 -24.88
C GLU A 215 5.21 5.55 -26.09
N ASP A 216 6.27 6.25 -26.52
CA ASP A 216 7.15 5.85 -27.62
C ASP A 216 8.09 4.69 -27.27
N ALA A 217 8.13 4.26 -26.00
CA ALA A 217 8.91 3.11 -25.59
C ALA A 217 8.36 1.80 -26.19
N ALA A 218 9.23 0.81 -26.36
CA ALA A 218 8.85 -0.48 -26.93
C ALA A 218 7.77 -1.17 -26.08
N VAL A 219 6.59 -1.38 -26.66
CA VAL A 219 5.51 -2.14 -26.03
C VAL A 219 5.90 -3.61 -25.99
N PRO A 220 5.69 -4.32 -24.88
CA PRO A 220 5.84 -5.77 -24.85
C PRO A 220 4.94 -6.43 -25.90
N GLU A 221 5.52 -7.33 -26.71
CA GLU A 221 4.84 -8.00 -27.85
C GLU A 221 3.54 -8.72 -27.45
N THR A 222 3.39 -9.08 -26.18
CA THR A 222 2.28 -9.86 -25.61
C THR A 222 1.26 -9.04 -24.82
N SER A 223 1.28 -7.70 -24.89
CA SER A 223 0.42 -6.83 -24.06
C SER A 223 -1.09 -7.01 -24.36
N PRO A 224 -1.92 -7.46 -23.39
CA PRO A 224 -3.35 -7.68 -23.59
C PRO A 224 -4.21 -6.43 -23.31
N TYR A 225 -3.63 -5.39 -22.72
CA TYR A 225 -4.39 -4.28 -22.12
C TYR A 225 -5.10 -3.39 -23.12
N ALA A 226 -4.49 -3.14 -24.29
CA ALA A 226 -5.14 -2.38 -25.36
C ALA A 226 -6.39 -3.11 -25.89
N ALA A 227 -6.29 -4.43 -26.06
CA ALA A 227 -7.41 -5.27 -26.50
C ALA A 227 -8.50 -5.39 -25.43
N LEU A 228 -8.13 -5.57 -24.16
CA LEU A 228 -9.08 -5.57 -23.04
C LEU A 228 -9.80 -4.22 -22.91
N ARG A 229 -9.09 -3.10 -23.07
CA ARG A 229 -9.69 -1.76 -23.05
C ARG A 229 -10.70 -1.60 -24.19
N ALA A 230 -10.35 -2.01 -25.41
CA ALA A 230 -11.27 -1.99 -26.55
C ALA A 230 -12.50 -2.88 -26.33
N TYR A 231 -12.32 -4.04 -25.70
CA TYR A 231 -13.41 -4.94 -25.36
C TYR A 231 -14.37 -4.33 -24.32
N LEU A 232 -13.85 -3.68 -23.28
CA LEU A 232 -14.68 -2.97 -22.29
C LEU A 232 -15.49 -1.82 -22.92
N VAL A 233 -14.89 -1.09 -23.87
CA VAL A 233 -15.63 -0.07 -24.64
C VAL A 233 -16.76 -0.71 -25.44
N ALA A 234 -16.51 -1.84 -26.11
CA ALA A 234 -17.55 -2.57 -26.85
C ALA A 234 -18.68 -3.08 -25.93
N LEU A 235 -18.34 -3.58 -24.75
CA LEU A 235 -19.31 -4.01 -23.73
C LEU A 235 -20.17 -2.86 -23.20
N SER A 236 -19.61 -1.65 -23.13
CA SER A 236 -20.31 -0.48 -22.59
C SER A 236 -21.45 0.05 -23.47
N ALA A 237 -21.62 -0.48 -24.69
CA ALA A 237 -22.60 -0.01 -25.67
C ALA A 237 -22.57 1.53 -25.91
N GLY A 238 -21.38 2.14 -25.79
CA GLY A 238 -21.17 3.58 -25.99
C GLY A 238 -21.27 4.45 -24.75
N HIS A 239 -21.53 3.89 -23.56
CA HIS A 239 -21.52 4.67 -22.30
C HIS A 239 -20.12 5.14 -21.93
N VAL A 240 -19.08 4.39 -22.31
CA VAL A 240 -17.69 4.75 -22.06
C VAL A 240 -16.94 4.81 -23.39
N SER A 241 -16.08 5.83 -23.52
CA SER A 241 -15.18 5.98 -24.67
C SER A 241 -13.77 6.29 -24.19
N THR A 242 -12.77 5.91 -24.98
CA THR A 242 -11.37 6.24 -24.70
C THR A 242 -11.07 7.65 -25.17
N SER A 243 -10.67 8.53 -24.23
CA SER A 243 -10.19 9.87 -24.55
C SER A 243 -8.94 9.81 -25.43
N PRO A 244 -8.75 10.73 -26.39
CA PRO A 244 -7.52 10.80 -27.19
C PRO A 244 -6.27 11.15 -26.35
N ALA A 245 -6.46 11.76 -25.17
CA ALA A 245 -5.39 12.08 -24.21
C ALA A 245 -5.21 11.00 -23.14
N ALA A 246 -5.86 9.84 -23.28
CA ALA A 246 -5.67 8.71 -22.39
C ALA A 246 -4.33 8.01 -22.69
N PRO A 247 -3.68 7.38 -21.67
CA PRO A 247 -2.39 6.73 -21.87
C PRO A 247 -2.46 5.65 -22.95
N SER A 248 -1.42 5.57 -23.77
CA SER A 248 -1.29 4.61 -24.88
C SER A 248 0.03 3.82 -24.82
N GLY A 249 0.25 2.91 -25.77
CA GLY A 249 1.52 2.20 -25.94
C GLY A 249 2.07 1.53 -24.66
N ALA A 250 3.36 1.76 -24.40
CA ALA A 250 4.06 1.17 -23.26
C ALA A 250 3.62 1.79 -21.92
N LEU A 251 3.29 3.08 -21.92
CA LEU A 251 2.77 3.77 -20.73
C LEU A 251 1.47 3.13 -20.24
N LEU A 252 0.51 2.84 -21.14
CA LEU A 252 -0.70 2.10 -20.80
C LEU A 252 -0.39 0.74 -20.16
N HIS A 253 0.50 -0.03 -20.80
CA HIS A 253 0.85 -1.36 -20.34
C HIS A 253 1.41 -1.34 -18.91
N TYR A 254 2.45 -0.54 -18.68
CA TYR A 254 3.13 -0.52 -17.38
C TYR A 254 2.30 0.17 -16.29
N LEU A 255 1.46 1.15 -16.61
CA LEU A 255 0.55 1.74 -15.63
C LEU A 255 -0.49 0.73 -15.16
N VAL A 256 -1.06 -0.06 -16.08
CA VAL A 256 -2.03 -1.10 -15.72
C VAL A 256 -1.36 -2.15 -14.84
N GLU A 257 -0.16 -2.61 -15.20
CA GLU A 257 0.58 -3.58 -14.39
C GLU A 257 0.96 -3.06 -13.01
N ALA A 258 1.49 -1.84 -12.92
CA ALA A 258 1.88 -1.24 -11.65
C ALA A 258 0.71 -1.18 -10.66
N ASN A 259 -0.46 -0.74 -11.12
CA ASN A 259 -1.66 -0.59 -10.30
C ASN A 259 -2.33 -1.94 -10.01
N TYR A 260 -2.39 -2.84 -11.00
CA TYR A 260 -2.97 -4.17 -10.78
C TYR A 260 -2.13 -4.99 -9.81
N THR A 261 -0.80 -4.97 -9.97
CA THR A 261 0.11 -5.66 -9.04
C THR A 261 0.08 -5.04 -7.64
N GLU A 262 -0.19 -3.74 -7.48
CA GLU A 262 -0.43 -3.12 -6.16
C GLU A 262 -1.56 -3.83 -5.41
N PHE A 263 -2.69 -4.07 -6.09
CA PHE A 263 -3.83 -4.76 -5.50
C PHE A 263 -3.53 -6.23 -5.23
N LEU A 264 -2.92 -6.94 -6.19
CA LEU A 264 -2.54 -8.35 -6.01
C LEU A 264 -1.60 -8.52 -4.83
N ARG A 265 -0.65 -7.61 -4.63
CA ARG A 265 0.25 -7.59 -3.48
C ARG A 265 -0.51 -7.40 -2.16
N LYS A 266 -1.44 -6.44 -2.09
CA LYS A 266 -2.33 -6.29 -0.92
C LYS A 266 -3.16 -7.57 -0.68
N ALA A 267 -3.67 -8.20 -1.73
CA ALA A 267 -4.40 -9.47 -1.67
C ALA A 267 -3.52 -10.65 -1.21
N THR A 268 -2.26 -10.72 -1.61
CA THR A 268 -1.27 -11.71 -1.13
C THR A 268 -1.03 -11.56 0.36
N LEU A 269 -0.87 -10.33 0.87
CA LEU A 269 -0.76 -10.07 2.31
C LEU A 269 -2.03 -10.48 3.07
N LEU A 270 -3.20 -10.18 2.50
CA LEU A 270 -4.48 -10.59 3.08
C LEU A 270 -4.62 -12.12 3.13
N ALA A 271 -4.28 -12.82 2.05
CA ALA A 271 -4.26 -14.28 2.04
C ALA A 271 -3.26 -14.84 3.07
N ARG A 272 -2.05 -14.28 3.18
CA ARG A 272 -1.10 -14.66 4.25
C ARG A 272 -1.71 -14.51 5.64
N ALA A 273 -2.45 -13.43 5.89
CA ALA A 273 -3.09 -13.17 7.17
C ALA A 273 -4.27 -14.13 7.46
N LEU A 274 -5.10 -14.44 6.46
CA LEU A 274 -6.30 -15.28 6.63
C LEU A 274 -5.98 -16.76 6.79
N PHE A 275 -5.05 -17.28 5.99
CA PHE A 275 -4.82 -18.73 5.90
C PHE A 275 -3.71 -19.23 6.86
N ARG A 276 -3.02 -18.35 7.60
CA ARG A 276 -2.10 -18.72 8.69
C ARG A 276 -2.90 -19.04 9.95
N GLY A 277 -3.28 -20.31 10.10
CA GLY A 277 -4.28 -20.76 11.07
C GLY A 277 -3.84 -20.89 12.54
N TRP A 278 -4.76 -20.56 13.45
CA TRP A 278 -4.90 -21.19 14.78
C TRP A 278 -6.35 -21.61 15.08
N THR A 279 -7.36 -21.05 14.42
CA THR A 279 -8.77 -21.29 14.78
C THR A 279 -9.30 -22.67 14.37
N ASN A 280 -8.60 -23.43 13.52
CA ASN A 280 -8.97 -24.81 13.19
C ASN A 280 -7.74 -25.63 12.76
N THR A 281 -7.32 -26.61 13.56
CA THR A 281 -6.09 -27.39 13.34
C THR A 281 -6.08 -28.17 12.03
N ASP A 282 -7.24 -28.61 11.55
CA ASP A 282 -7.35 -29.44 10.35
C ASP A 282 -7.39 -28.59 9.07
N ALA A 283 -8.06 -27.44 9.08
CA ALA A 283 -8.07 -26.49 7.95
C ALA A 283 -6.72 -25.78 7.80
N ALA A 284 -6.02 -25.49 8.90
CA ALA A 284 -4.69 -24.90 8.86
C ALA A 284 -3.73 -25.80 8.04
N ALA A 285 -3.75 -27.12 8.28
CA ALA A 285 -2.91 -28.08 7.57
C ALA A 285 -3.13 -28.10 6.06
N GLN A 286 -4.38 -27.92 5.60
CA GLN A 286 -4.74 -27.93 4.17
C GLN A 286 -4.12 -26.76 3.39
N TYR A 287 -4.04 -25.57 4.02
CA TYR A 287 -3.56 -24.35 3.37
C TYR A 287 -2.09 -24.02 3.70
N LEU A 288 -1.40 -24.82 4.53
CA LEU A 288 0.02 -24.59 4.87
C LEU A 288 0.92 -24.47 3.62
N ASN A 289 0.78 -25.39 2.67
CA ASN A 289 1.56 -25.36 1.42
C ASN A 289 1.20 -24.15 0.55
N PHE A 290 -0.05 -23.73 0.55
CA PHE A 290 -0.48 -22.54 -0.18
C PHE A 290 0.17 -21.30 0.42
N VAL A 291 0.03 -21.11 1.74
CA VAL A 291 0.59 -19.99 2.49
C VAL A 291 2.11 -19.89 2.38
N SER A 292 2.83 -21.02 2.39
CA SER A 292 4.29 -21.02 2.28
C SER A 292 4.79 -20.53 0.92
N ASN A 293 3.95 -20.57 -0.12
CA ASN A 293 4.27 -20.10 -1.47
C ASN A 293 3.78 -18.66 -1.73
N LEU A 294 3.05 -18.05 -0.80
CA LEU A 294 2.60 -16.67 -0.92
C LEU A 294 3.74 -15.72 -0.59
N HIS A 295 4.21 -15.00 -1.60
CA HIS A 295 5.23 -13.98 -1.41
C HIS A 295 4.96 -12.78 -2.33
N MET A 296 5.39 -11.61 -1.88
CA MET A 296 5.27 -10.37 -2.62
C MET A 296 6.34 -10.32 -3.72
N THR A 297 5.97 -9.81 -4.89
CA THR A 297 6.87 -9.68 -6.05
C THR A 297 6.33 -8.60 -6.99
N THR A 298 7.17 -8.10 -7.90
CA THR A 298 6.75 -7.29 -9.03
C THR A 298 6.17 -8.11 -10.18
N ASP A 299 6.51 -9.41 -10.28
CA ASP A 299 6.04 -10.28 -11.36
C ASP A 299 4.54 -10.55 -11.27
N LEU A 300 3.79 -9.98 -12.21
CA LEU A 300 2.36 -10.15 -12.35
C LEU A 300 1.95 -11.62 -12.53
N SER A 301 2.69 -12.37 -13.34
CA SER A 301 2.36 -13.75 -13.68
C SER A 301 2.45 -14.65 -12.45
N GLN A 302 3.45 -14.38 -11.60
CA GLN A 302 3.67 -15.10 -10.36
C GLN A 302 2.58 -14.78 -9.34
N LEU A 303 2.22 -13.49 -9.15
CA LEU A 303 1.11 -13.10 -8.27
C LEU A 303 -0.22 -13.71 -8.70
N CYS A 304 -0.53 -13.68 -10.00
CA CYS A 304 -1.74 -14.30 -10.54
C CYS A 304 -1.76 -15.82 -10.26
N THR A 305 -0.63 -16.50 -10.48
CA THR A 305 -0.50 -17.94 -10.26
C THR A 305 -0.65 -18.30 -8.78
N GLN A 306 0.01 -17.56 -7.89
CA GLN A 306 -0.07 -17.76 -6.44
C GLN A 306 -1.51 -17.66 -5.93
N LEU A 307 -2.25 -16.62 -6.34
CA LEU A 307 -3.63 -16.39 -5.87
C LEU A 307 -4.69 -17.19 -6.66
N GLY A 308 -4.30 -17.80 -7.79
CA GLY A 308 -5.22 -18.44 -8.73
C GLY A 308 -6.14 -17.45 -9.42
N VAL A 309 -5.67 -16.22 -9.65
CA VAL A 309 -6.40 -15.18 -10.39
C VAL A 309 -6.15 -15.38 -11.89
N PRO A 310 -7.17 -15.27 -12.75
CA PRO A 310 -6.96 -15.35 -14.19
C PRO A 310 -6.02 -14.24 -14.66
N SER A 311 -5.03 -14.61 -15.49
CA SER A 311 -4.14 -13.63 -16.09
C SER A 311 -4.93 -12.68 -17.02
N PRO A 312 -4.47 -11.44 -17.26
CA PRO A 312 -5.14 -10.53 -18.18
C PRO A 312 -5.33 -11.13 -19.59
N SER A 313 -4.36 -11.90 -20.09
CA SER A 313 -4.48 -12.60 -21.37
C SER A 313 -5.53 -13.70 -21.34
N SER A 314 -5.68 -14.41 -20.21
CA SER A 314 -6.73 -15.40 -20.00
C SER A 314 -8.13 -14.76 -19.98
N LEU A 315 -8.28 -13.59 -19.35
CA LEU A 315 -9.54 -12.83 -19.34
C LEU A 315 -9.98 -12.41 -20.74
N LEU A 316 -9.02 -12.06 -21.61
CA LEU A 316 -9.30 -11.73 -22.99
C LEU A 316 -9.78 -12.96 -23.79
N THR A 317 -9.29 -14.15 -23.46
CA THR A 317 -9.59 -15.40 -24.17
C THR A 317 -10.92 -16.01 -23.71
N ASP A 318 -11.20 -16.01 -22.40
CA ASP A 318 -12.45 -16.50 -21.82
C ASP A 318 -13.22 -15.36 -21.14
N GLN A 319 -14.23 -14.89 -21.86
CA GLN A 319 -15.07 -13.75 -21.47
C GLN A 319 -16.41 -14.19 -20.85
N SER A 320 -16.71 -15.49 -20.85
CA SER A 320 -18.06 -16.01 -20.61
C SER A 320 -18.59 -15.72 -19.20
N TRP A 321 -17.72 -15.81 -18.19
CA TRP A 321 -18.10 -15.72 -16.78
C TRP A 321 -18.08 -14.29 -16.21
N TRP A 322 -17.38 -13.34 -16.84
CA TRP A 322 -17.18 -11.99 -16.30
C TRP A 322 -17.81 -10.87 -17.12
N SER A 323 -17.97 -11.05 -18.45
CA SER A 323 -18.44 -9.98 -19.35
C SER A 323 -19.87 -9.52 -19.04
N GLY A 324 -20.79 -10.45 -18.78
CA GLY A 324 -22.19 -10.16 -18.45
C GLY A 324 -22.34 -9.27 -17.20
N PRO A 325 -21.79 -9.69 -16.05
CA PRO A 325 -21.65 -8.84 -14.87
C PRO A 325 -21.12 -7.44 -15.12
N ILE A 326 -19.97 -7.35 -15.78
CA ILE A 326 -19.27 -6.07 -15.93
C ILE A 326 -20.04 -5.14 -16.87
N ALA A 327 -20.67 -5.68 -17.92
CA ALA A 327 -21.57 -4.92 -18.79
C ALA A 327 -22.77 -4.33 -18.03
N HIS A 328 -23.22 -4.94 -16.93
CA HIS A 328 -24.27 -4.39 -16.08
C HIS A 328 -23.79 -3.20 -15.23
N TYR A 329 -22.55 -3.25 -14.72
CA TYR A 329 -22.02 -2.19 -13.85
C TYR A 329 -21.47 -0.99 -14.60
N ILE A 330 -20.84 -1.17 -15.78
CA ILE A 330 -20.20 -0.08 -16.52
C ILE A 330 -21.14 1.13 -16.74
N PRO A 331 -22.40 0.98 -17.16
CA PRO A 331 -23.31 2.11 -17.36
C PRO A 331 -23.67 2.88 -16.08
N GLN A 332 -23.44 2.29 -14.91
CA GLN A 332 -23.74 2.90 -13.60
C GLN A 332 -22.56 3.73 -13.08
N VAL A 333 -21.40 3.64 -13.72
CA VAL A 333 -20.18 4.29 -13.26
C VAL A 333 -20.13 5.74 -13.74
N ASP A 334 -19.97 6.63 -12.79
CA ASP A 334 -19.46 7.96 -13.01
C ASP A 334 -17.93 7.91 -13.14
N MET A 335 -17.44 8.07 -14.36
CA MET A 335 -16.02 8.01 -14.70
C MET A 335 -15.18 9.02 -13.90
N ASP A 336 -15.78 10.11 -13.40
CA ASP A 336 -15.11 11.13 -12.59
C ASP A 336 -14.94 10.74 -11.12
N LYS A 337 -15.69 9.73 -10.66
CA LYS A 337 -15.65 9.24 -9.27
C LYS A 337 -14.85 7.96 -9.11
N LEU A 338 -14.29 7.43 -10.18
CA LEU A 338 -13.38 6.29 -10.12
C LEU A 338 -12.15 6.61 -9.25
N PRO A 339 -11.70 5.69 -8.39
CA PRO A 339 -10.45 5.85 -7.64
C PRO A 339 -9.28 6.14 -8.59
N PRO A 340 -8.44 7.14 -8.28
CA PRO A 340 -7.30 7.48 -9.12
C PRO A 340 -6.25 6.37 -9.12
N LEU A 341 -5.47 6.28 -10.19
CA LEU A 341 -4.31 5.40 -10.25
C LEU A 341 -3.22 5.90 -9.29
N SER A 342 -2.52 4.96 -8.68
CA SER A 342 -1.38 5.19 -7.81
C SER A 342 -0.09 5.34 -8.64
N PHE A 343 0.38 6.57 -8.83
CA PHE A 343 1.68 6.85 -9.44
C PHE A 343 2.27 8.15 -8.88
N LEU A 344 3.56 8.36 -9.15
CA LEU A 344 4.30 9.56 -8.78
C LEU A 344 5.01 10.14 -10.00
N VAL A 345 5.13 11.46 -10.07
CA VAL A 345 5.95 12.14 -11.08
C VAL A 345 7.18 12.73 -10.37
N LYS A 346 8.37 12.19 -10.68
CA LYS A 346 9.65 12.60 -10.08
C LYS A 346 10.71 12.66 -11.17
N ARG A 347 11.52 13.73 -11.18
CA ARG A 347 12.57 13.98 -12.18
C ARG A 347 12.05 13.92 -13.64
N ASN A 348 10.89 14.55 -13.89
CA ASN A 348 10.24 14.57 -15.20
C ASN A 348 9.93 13.18 -15.78
N ALA A 349 9.59 12.22 -14.92
CA ALA A 349 9.30 10.84 -15.28
C ALA A 349 8.23 10.25 -14.37
N VAL A 350 7.48 9.27 -14.88
CA VAL A 350 6.46 8.54 -14.12
C VAL A 350 7.10 7.37 -13.36
N TRP A 351 6.66 7.16 -12.12
CA TRP A 351 7.11 6.10 -11.21
C TRP A 351 5.92 5.44 -10.52
N ALA A 352 6.08 4.17 -10.13
CA ALA A 352 5.09 3.50 -9.29
C ALA A 352 5.01 4.18 -7.92
N ALA A 353 3.82 4.16 -7.32
CA ALA A 353 3.62 4.69 -5.98
C ALA A 353 4.49 3.93 -4.96
N HIS A 354 5.26 4.68 -4.19
CA HIS A 354 6.07 4.22 -3.08
C HIS A 354 6.25 5.38 -2.09
N VAL A 355 6.73 5.10 -0.88
CA VAL A 355 7.10 6.15 0.06
C VAL A 355 8.52 6.62 -0.32
N PRO A 356 8.68 7.82 -0.90
CA PRO A 356 9.99 8.28 -1.33
C PRO A 356 10.90 8.45 -0.12
N VAL A 357 12.16 8.05 -0.27
CA VAL A 357 13.16 8.25 0.77
C VAL A 357 13.79 9.63 0.64
N VAL A 358 14.15 10.19 1.79
CA VAL A 358 14.88 11.46 1.86
C VAL A 358 16.27 11.26 1.28
N ALA A 359 16.53 11.85 0.12
CA ALA A 359 17.86 11.79 -0.49
C ALA A 359 18.88 12.50 0.41
N LEU A 360 19.88 11.76 0.89
CA LEU A 360 21.03 12.29 1.61
C LEU A 360 22.24 12.35 0.68
N ALA A 361 23.04 13.41 0.79
CA ALA A 361 24.22 13.58 -0.07
C ALA A 361 25.26 12.47 0.17
N PRO A 362 25.99 11.99 -0.85
CA PRO A 362 26.97 10.91 -0.66
C PRO A 362 28.09 11.25 0.33
N LEU A 363 28.57 12.50 0.34
CA LEU A 363 29.51 13.00 1.35
C LEU A 363 28.77 13.76 2.46
N TYR A 364 29.17 13.51 3.70
CA TYR A 364 28.63 14.22 4.87
C TYR A 364 28.84 15.73 4.79
N THR A 365 29.99 16.18 4.28
CA THR A 365 30.32 17.62 4.14
C THR A 365 29.33 18.35 3.24
N ASP A 366 28.90 17.69 2.16
CA ASP A 366 27.96 18.23 1.19
C ASP A 366 26.55 18.29 1.81
N LEU A 367 26.16 17.26 2.55
CA LEU A 367 24.91 17.27 3.31
C LEU A 367 24.91 18.39 4.37
N TYR A 368 26.00 18.52 5.12
CA TYR A 368 26.12 19.52 6.19
C TYR A 368 26.03 20.94 5.63
N THR A 369 26.76 21.24 4.56
CA THR A 369 26.78 22.57 3.93
C THR A 369 25.44 22.91 3.27
N SER A 370 24.85 21.99 2.51
CA SER A 370 23.53 22.20 1.86
C SER A 370 22.41 22.38 2.89
N THR A 371 22.45 21.61 3.99
CA THR A 371 21.48 21.77 5.09
C THR A 371 21.69 23.09 5.81
N ALA A 372 22.93 23.47 6.15
CA ALA A 372 23.21 24.72 6.83
C ALA A 372 22.79 25.96 6.00
N ALA A 373 22.89 25.88 4.67
CA ALA A 373 22.48 26.96 3.78
C ALA A 373 20.95 27.15 3.71
N SER A 374 20.17 26.10 3.98
CA SER A 374 18.70 26.11 3.83
C SER A 374 17.94 26.05 5.18
N ALA A 375 18.60 25.66 6.26
CA ALA A 375 17.97 25.45 7.57
C ALA A 375 17.72 26.75 8.32
N VAL A 376 16.52 27.32 8.16
CA VAL A 376 16.05 28.48 8.92
C VAL A 376 15.10 28.05 10.03
N CYS A 377 15.26 28.62 11.22
CA CYS A 377 14.39 28.37 12.36
C CYS A 377 13.05 29.10 12.16
N PRO A 378 11.90 28.40 12.19
CA PRO A 378 10.61 29.03 11.99
C PRO A 378 10.23 30.02 13.10
N THR A 379 10.76 29.82 14.32
CA THR A 379 10.45 30.68 15.47
C THR A 379 11.32 31.94 15.52
N THR A 380 12.60 31.83 15.20
CA THR A 380 13.56 32.95 15.35
C THR A 380 13.90 33.64 14.04
N GLY A 381 13.62 33.02 12.88
CA GLY A 381 14.04 33.52 11.56
C GLY A 381 15.55 33.44 11.32
N LEU A 382 16.34 32.91 12.26
CA LEU A 382 17.78 32.74 12.16
C LEU A 382 18.14 31.34 11.65
N VAL A 383 19.39 31.15 11.24
CA VAL A 383 19.91 29.82 10.88
C VAL A 383 19.82 28.89 12.08
N GLN A 384 19.38 27.65 11.85
CA GLN A 384 19.25 26.64 12.92
C GLN A 384 20.63 26.24 13.45
N GLU A 385 20.87 26.40 14.75
CA GLU A 385 22.16 26.04 15.38
C GLU A 385 22.45 24.54 15.39
N ALA A 386 21.40 23.73 15.44
CA ALA A 386 21.45 22.27 15.44
C ALA A 386 20.33 21.74 14.53
N PRO A 387 20.53 21.69 13.21
CA PRO A 387 19.53 21.17 12.29
C PRO A 387 19.35 19.64 12.45
N ALA A 388 18.12 19.18 12.34
CA ALA A 388 17.74 17.77 12.35
C ALA A 388 16.87 17.48 11.13
N ILE A 389 17.31 16.56 10.27
CA ILE A 389 16.59 16.18 9.05
C ILE A 389 15.67 15.00 9.39
N CYS A 390 14.35 15.17 9.25
CA CYS A 390 13.41 14.06 9.37
C CYS A 390 13.58 13.13 8.17
N LEU A 391 13.88 11.85 8.40
CA LEU A 391 14.06 10.88 7.31
C LEU A 391 12.74 10.31 6.76
N VAL A 392 11.60 10.70 7.34
CA VAL A 392 10.28 10.32 6.82
C VAL A 392 9.81 11.31 5.76
N CYS A 393 9.90 12.62 6.03
CA CYS A 393 9.36 13.66 5.14
C CYS A 393 10.42 14.62 4.56
N GLY A 394 11.68 14.55 5.02
CA GLY A 394 12.77 15.42 4.56
C GLY A 394 12.81 16.80 5.22
N ALA A 395 11.83 17.15 6.06
CA ALA A 395 11.80 18.45 6.72
C ALA A 395 12.99 18.63 7.67
N VAL A 396 13.54 19.84 7.69
CA VAL A 396 14.64 20.22 8.59
C VAL A 396 14.10 21.00 9.78
N VAL A 397 14.23 20.44 10.98
CA VAL A 397 13.74 21.02 12.24
C VAL A 397 14.87 21.28 13.22
N CYS A 398 14.61 22.10 14.23
CA CYS A 398 15.55 22.38 15.31
C CYS A 398 15.77 21.15 16.22
N GLY A 399 16.94 20.54 16.16
CA GLY A 399 17.35 19.38 16.96
C GLY A 399 17.93 19.76 18.31
N GLY A 400 17.06 19.99 19.31
CA GLY A 400 17.47 20.14 20.71
C GLY A 400 17.82 21.56 21.16
N SER A 401 17.65 22.58 20.30
CA SER A 401 17.77 23.99 20.68
C SER A 401 16.52 24.48 21.43
N ASP A 402 16.68 25.50 22.28
CA ASP A 402 15.58 26.01 23.11
C ASP A 402 14.56 26.89 22.37
N CYS A 403 14.90 27.35 21.16
CA CYS A 403 14.05 28.24 20.36
C CYS A 403 12.72 27.62 19.89
N CYS A 404 12.66 26.31 19.70
CA CYS A 404 11.48 25.62 19.15
C CYS A 404 10.90 24.61 20.15
N LYS A 405 10.63 25.08 21.38
CA LYS A 405 10.07 24.26 22.47
C LYS A 405 8.68 24.73 22.99
N PRO A 406 7.65 24.91 22.14
CA PRO A 406 6.31 25.17 22.66
C PRO A 406 5.87 24.05 23.62
N ASN A 407 5.29 24.43 24.76
CA ASN A 407 4.86 23.50 25.82
C ASN A 407 5.98 22.56 26.31
N LEU A 408 7.24 23.03 26.31
CA LEU A 408 8.42 22.25 26.72
C LEU A 408 8.66 20.99 25.87
N ARG A 409 8.13 20.96 24.64
CA ARG A 409 8.37 19.88 23.69
C ARG A 409 9.27 20.32 22.56
N GLY A 410 10.42 19.68 22.38
CA GLY A 410 11.32 19.96 21.26
C GLY A 410 10.69 19.70 19.90
N ALA A 411 11.28 20.32 18.87
CA ALA A 411 10.73 20.35 17.52
C ALA A 411 10.62 18.95 16.91
N CYS A 412 11.57 18.05 17.14
CA CYS A 412 11.50 16.67 16.66
C CYS A 412 10.31 15.93 17.30
N SER A 413 10.13 16.05 18.62
CA SER A 413 9.02 15.44 19.35
C SER A 413 7.65 15.96 18.90
N GLN A 414 7.57 17.23 18.50
CA GLN A 414 6.34 17.80 17.94
C GLN A 414 6.11 17.33 16.50
N HIS A 415 7.16 17.34 15.70
CA HIS A 415 7.09 16.98 14.29
C HIS A 415 6.57 15.56 14.08
N VAL A 416 7.01 14.58 14.89
CA VAL A 416 6.56 13.19 14.73
C VAL A 416 5.06 12.99 14.93
N VAL A 417 4.40 13.85 15.71
CA VAL A 417 2.95 13.78 15.94
C VAL A 417 2.18 13.99 14.63
N ALA A 418 2.66 14.91 13.78
CA ALA A 418 2.05 15.19 12.49
C ALA A 418 2.63 14.32 11.36
N CYS A 419 3.93 14.00 11.41
CA CYS A 419 4.62 13.39 10.28
C CYS A 419 4.42 11.88 10.17
N ASN A 420 4.40 11.15 11.29
CA ASN A 420 4.41 9.68 11.27
C ASN A 420 3.87 9.08 12.58
N MET A 421 2.65 9.49 12.95
CA MET A 421 1.88 8.93 14.07
C MET A 421 2.63 8.86 15.41
N GLY A 422 3.49 9.83 15.69
CA GLY A 422 4.25 9.94 16.93
C GLY A 422 5.59 9.22 16.94
N HIS A 423 6.05 8.66 15.81
CA HIS A 423 7.34 7.98 15.70
C HIS A 423 8.17 8.56 14.56
N GLY A 424 9.49 8.71 14.70
CA GLY A 424 10.32 9.23 13.61
C GLY A 424 11.81 9.02 13.80
N ALA A 425 12.54 9.13 12.70
CA ALA A 425 14.00 9.07 12.66
C ALA A 425 14.54 10.40 12.12
N PHE A 426 15.50 10.99 12.83
CA PHE A 426 16.09 12.28 12.49
C PHE A 426 17.61 12.18 12.41
N PHE A 427 18.19 12.67 11.32
CA PHE A 427 19.65 12.81 11.22
C PHE A 427 20.06 14.16 11.83
N LEU A 428 20.77 14.13 12.95
CA LEU A 428 21.30 15.32 13.61
C LEU A 428 22.58 15.75 12.89
N THR A 429 22.47 16.75 12.02
CA THR A 429 23.56 17.09 11.08
C THR A 429 24.84 17.43 11.82
N LYS A 430 24.81 18.36 12.78
CA LYS A 430 25.98 18.78 13.57
C LYS A 430 26.60 17.67 14.43
N GLN A 431 25.83 16.65 14.81
CA GLN A 431 26.31 15.54 15.64
C GLN A 431 26.77 14.35 14.79
N CYS A 432 26.44 14.33 13.49
CA CYS A 432 26.61 13.17 12.61
C CYS A 432 26.05 11.88 13.25
N GLN A 433 24.86 11.97 13.83
CA GLN A 433 24.24 10.88 14.59
C GLN A 433 22.75 10.80 14.32
N MET A 434 22.19 9.59 14.36
CA MET A 434 20.75 9.39 14.26
C MET A 434 20.07 9.56 15.61
N LEU A 435 18.88 10.17 15.58
CA LEU A 435 17.96 10.26 16.69
C LEU A 435 16.66 9.55 16.33
N LEU A 436 16.28 8.55 17.13
CA LEU A 436 14.97 7.92 17.06
C LEU A 436 14.07 8.57 18.10
N VAL A 437 12.88 8.98 17.67
CA VAL A 437 11.85 9.60 18.51
C VAL A 437 10.61 8.74 18.48
N SER A 438 10.04 8.51 19.66
CA SER A 438 8.84 7.71 19.87
C SER A 438 7.83 8.49 20.71
N SER A 439 6.59 8.01 20.67
CA SER A 439 5.46 8.62 21.38
C SER A 439 5.73 8.77 22.88
N GLY A 440 5.13 9.79 23.49
CA GLY A 440 5.38 10.13 24.90
C GLY A 440 6.73 10.81 25.15
N GLY A 441 7.34 11.43 24.12
CA GLY A 441 8.57 12.22 24.26
C GLY A 441 9.82 11.37 24.50
N ARG A 442 9.76 10.07 24.21
CA ARG A 442 10.87 9.14 24.39
C ARG A 442 11.77 9.22 23.17
N ALA A 443 13.07 9.32 23.40
CA ALA A 443 14.05 9.28 22.32
C ALA A 443 15.27 8.45 22.72
N SER A 444 16.00 7.99 21.71
CA SER A 444 17.30 7.33 21.83
C SER A 444 18.16 7.64 20.63
N PHE A 445 19.48 7.70 20.82
CA PHE A 445 20.41 7.74 19.69
C PHE A 445 20.45 6.39 18.96
N PHE A 446 20.84 6.45 17.69
CA PHE A 446 21.03 5.31 16.82
C PHE A 446 22.25 5.53 15.91
N ALA A 447 22.71 4.46 15.29
CA ALA A 447 23.85 4.46 14.37
C ALA A 447 23.66 5.46 13.21
N SER A 448 24.73 6.19 12.88
CA SER A 448 24.76 7.14 11.76
C SER A 448 24.78 6.42 10.40
N PRO A 449 24.10 6.88 9.35
CA PRO A 449 24.29 6.29 8.02
C PRO A 449 25.63 6.70 7.39
N TYR A 450 26.35 7.67 7.96
CA TYR A 450 27.67 8.14 7.53
C TYR A 450 28.80 7.52 8.35
N VAL A 451 29.81 6.99 7.67
CA VAL A 451 31.02 6.42 8.29
C VAL A 451 32.25 6.70 7.46
N ASP A 452 33.42 6.56 8.06
CA ASP A 452 34.68 6.68 7.35
C ASP A 452 34.95 5.49 6.41
N GLU A 453 36.14 5.50 5.80
CA GLU A 453 36.61 4.43 4.91
C GLU A 453 36.66 3.06 5.58
N PHE A 454 36.90 3.01 6.91
CA PHE A 454 36.98 1.80 7.72
C PHE A 454 35.62 1.35 8.27
N GLY A 455 34.56 2.13 8.04
CA GLY A 455 33.22 1.82 8.53
C GLY A 455 32.95 2.30 9.96
N GLU A 456 33.79 3.18 10.51
CA GLU A 456 33.64 3.71 11.86
C GLU A 456 32.88 5.05 11.87
N GLU A 457 32.09 5.27 12.92
CA GLU A 457 31.36 6.53 13.13
C GLU A 457 32.26 7.63 13.68
N ASP A 458 32.03 8.88 13.31
CA ASP A 458 32.73 10.03 13.88
C ASP A 458 31.73 11.05 14.41
N HIS A 459 31.28 10.84 15.65
CA HIS A 459 30.31 11.72 16.30
C HIS A 459 30.90 13.12 16.48
N HIS A 460 30.13 14.13 16.09
CA HIS A 460 30.57 15.52 16.00
C HIS A 460 31.81 15.75 15.11
N VAL A 461 32.16 14.78 14.26
CA VAL A 461 33.29 14.85 13.33
C VAL A 461 34.60 15.21 14.06
N ARG A 462 34.83 14.61 15.24
CA ARG A 462 36.00 14.91 16.10
C ARG A 462 37.31 14.46 15.49
N ARG A 463 37.29 13.36 14.73
CA ARG A 463 38.48 12.80 14.07
C ARG A 463 38.78 13.50 12.75
N GLY A 464 37.80 14.16 12.14
CA GLY A 464 37.98 14.95 10.92
C GLY A 464 38.18 14.11 9.67
N ARG A 465 37.90 12.80 9.72
CA ARG A 465 37.99 11.92 8.55
C ARG A 465 36.80 12.17 7.62
N PRO A 466 36.99 12.05 6.29
CA PRO A 466 35.87 12.08 5.35
C PRO A 466 34.86 10.98 5.69
N LEU A 467 33.58 11.36 5.78
CA LEU A 467 32.49 10.44 6.06
C LEU A 467 31.58 10.30 4.84
N PHE A 468 31.27 9.06 4.50
CA PHE A 468 30.51 8.66 3.33
C PHE A 468 29.21 7.99 3.75
N LEU A 469 28.14 8.31 3.04
CA LEU A 469 26.86 7.63 3.18
C LEU A 469 27.04 6.17 2.78
N ARG A 470 26.71 5.23 3.68
CA ARG A 470 26.74 3.80 3.36
C ARG A 470 25.33 3.29 3.07
N PRO A 471 25.04 2.84 1.84
CA PRO A 471 23.70 2.39 1.45
C PRO A 471 23.12 1.32 2.37
N LYS A 472 23.93 0.33 2.78
CA LYS A 472 23.49 -0.75 3.68
C LYS A 472 23.01 -0.23 5.05
N ARG A 473 23.73 0.74 5.65
CA ARG A 473 23.33 1.32 6.94
C ARG A 473 22.05 2.15 6.79
N TYR A 474 21.97 2.90 5.69
CA TYR A 474 20.81 3.72 5.40
C TYR A 474 19.55 2.87 5.11
N MET A 475 19.69 1.77 4.36
CA MET A 475 18.62 0.79 4.15
C MET A 475 18.14 0.14 5.45
N ALA A 476 19.04 -0.28 6.33
CA ALA A 476 18.66 -0.84 7.62
C ALA A 476 17.85 0.17 8.47
N LEU A 477 18.21 1.44 8.40
CA LEU A 477 17.48 2.52 9.06
C LEU A 477 16.10 2.77 8.42
N MET A 478 16.01 2.77 7.09
CA MET A 478 14.71 2.94 6.41
C MET A 478 13.78 1.76 6.66
N HIS A 479 14.31 0.52 6.67
CA HIS A 479 13.57 -0.67 7.06
C HIS A 479 13.02 -0.55 8.50
N LEU A 480 13.79 0.00 9.45
CA LEU A 480 13.30 0.27 10.80
C LEU A 480 12.14 1.27 10.82
N VAL A 481 12.18 2.29 9.96
CA VAL A 481 11.11 3.30 9.83
C VAL A 481 9.84 2.67 9.24
N TRP A 482 9.96 1.96 8.11
CA TRP A 482 8.83 1.40 7.38
C TRP A 482 8.19 0.18 8.07
N SER A 483 8.97 -0.61 8.83
CA SER A 483 8.44 -1.70 9.66
C SER A 483 7.72 -1.23 10.94
N HIS A 484 7.58 0.08 11.14
CA HIS A 484 7.10 0.70 12.39
C HIS A 484 7.89 0.24 13.63
N GLY A 485 9.16 -0.16 13.46
CA GLY A 485 10.01 -0.70 14.53
C GLY A 485 10.60 0.34 15.47
N ILE A 486 10.47 1.64 15.15
CA ILE A 486 11.06 2.75 15.92
C ILE A 486 10.70 2.68 17.41
N ALA A 487 9.43 2.42 17.75
CA ALA A 487 8.99 2.39 19.14
C ALA A 487 9.68 1.28 19.96
N THR A 488 9.80 0.10 19.35
CA THR A 488 10.46 -1.07 19.93
C THR A 488 11.95 -0.80 20.11
N GLU A 489 12.60 -0.24 19.10
CA GLU A 489 14.03 0.04 19.13
C GLU A 489 14.38 1.14 20.15
N VAL A 490 13.58 2.21 20.23
CA VAL A 490 13.73 3.24 21.28
C VAL A 490 13.59 2.61 22.67
N SER A 491 12.61 1.72 22.86
CA SER A 491 12.39 1.06 24.15
C SER A 491 13.51 0.08 24.52
N LYS A 492 14.09 -0.60 23.53
CA LYS A 492 15.27 -1.45 23.70
C LYS A 492 16.50 -0.63 24.06
N ASN A 493 16.83 0.39 23.27
CA ASN A 493 18.02 1.21 23.46
C ASN A 493 17.99 1.98 24.78
N ARG A 494 16.83 2.48 25.20
CA ARG A 494 16.69 3.14 26.52
C ARG A 494 16.88 2.20 27.71
N ARG A 495 16.70 0.89 27.54
CA ARG A 495 16.95 -0.10 28.61
C ARG A 495 18.42 -0.43 28.78
N THR A 496 19.19 -0.37 27.69
CA THR A 496 20.61 -0.77 27.67
C THR A 496 21.57 0.41 27.66
N SER A 497 21.11 1.61 27.31
CA SER A 497 21.95 2.81 27.21
C SER A 497 22.19 3.45 28.58
N GLU A 498 23.45 3.79 28.85
CA GLU A 498 23.84 4.63 29.99
C GLU A 498 23.51 6.11 29.77
N GLN A 499 23.29 6.53 28.51
CA GLN A 499 22.95 7.90 28.16
C GLN A 499 21.44 8.11 28.20
N TYR A 500 21.00 8.93 29.15
CA TYR A 500 19.59 9.30 29.32
C TYR A 500 19.24 10.59 28.56
N ILE A 501 18.46 10.47 27.49
CA ILE A 501 17.82 11.63 26.84
C ILE A 501 16.55 11.98 27.63
N ARG A 502 16.51 13.24 28.11
CA ARG A 502 15.35 13.79 28.84
C ARG A 502 14.09 13.73 27.96
N PRO A 503 12.92 13.42 28.54
CA PRO A 503 11.68 13.40 27.78
C PRO A 503 11.44 14.73 27.07
N TYR A 504 11.01 14.66 25.81
CA TYR A 504 10.68 15.82 24.97
C TYR A 504 11.82 16.82 24.74
N PHE A 505 13.08 16.45 24.99
CA PHE A 505 14.21 17.36 24.79
C PHE A 505 14.40 17.78 23.33
N TYR A 506 14.25 16.82 22.41
CA TYR A 506 14.43 17.01 20.97
C TYR A 506 13.15 17.35 20.24
#